data_AF-A0A6A3QU51-F1
#
_entry.id   AF-A0A6A3QU51-F1
#
_cell.length_a   1.000
_cell.length_b   1.000
_cell.length_c   1.000
_cell.angle_alpha   90.00
_cell.angle_beta   90.00
_cell.angle_gamma   90.00
#
_symmetry.space_group_name_H-M   'P 1'
#
loop_
_entity.id
_entity.type
_entity.pdbx_description
1 polymer ?
#
loop_
_entity_poly.entity_id
_entity_poly.type
_entity_poly.pdbx_seq_one_letter_code
_entity_poly.pdbx_strand_id
1 'polypeptide(L)'
;MWRTTYLFTNSTPDGDFEFEIVGWLAAIGTAWHLASEGKNIKNITVSGVDYMQNHGTMMVPTFSYVATQLMDNLSGGLSEFIGALPQDAATDSTQYLTKVQYGT
;
A
#
# COMPACT_ATOMS: atom_id res chain seq x y z
N MET A 1 11.79 -6.40 -13.37
CA MET A 1 11.90 -6.76 -11.94
C MET A 1 10.87 -5.94 -11.20
N TRP A 2 9.96 -6.59 -10.47
CA TRP A 2 8.99 -5.89 -9.64
C TRP A 2 9.72 -5.35 -8.41
N ARG A 3 9.26 -4.22 -7.87
CA ARG A 3 9.83 -3.60 -6.66
C ARG A 3 8.67 -3.14 -5.80
N THR A 4 8.60 -3.68 -4.59
CA THR A 4 7.45 -3.53 -3.71
C THR A 4 7.87 -3.21 -2.28
N THR A 5 7.09 -2.34 -1.64
CA THR A 5 7.19 -2.05 -0.21
C THR A 5 5.89 -2.49 0.46
N TYR A 6 5.99 -3.20 1.57
CA TYR A 6 4.86 -3.68 2.36
C TYR A 6 4.93 -3.09 3.77
N LEU A 7 3.80 -2.59 4.25
CA LEU A 7 3.63 -2.11 5.61
C LEU A 7 2.47 -2.87 6.22
N PHE A 8 2.68 -3.47 7.38
CA PHE A 8 1.65 -4.21 8.10
C PHE A 8 1.35 -3.52 9.41
N THR A 9 0.07 -3.41 9.74
CA THR A 9 -0.40 -2.75 10.96
C THR A 9 -1.31 -3.66 11.79
N ASN A 10 -1.37 -3.37 13.08
CA ASN A 10 -2.26 -4.01 14.05
C ASN A 10 -2.64 -3.01 15.15
N SER A 11 -3.84 -3.13 15.71
CA SER A 11 -4.33 -2.44 16.92
C SER A 11 -3.48 -2.65 18.18
N THR A 12 -2.63 -3.68 18.21
CA THR A 12 -1.72 -4.09 19.28
C THR A 12 -0.29 -4.29 18.75
N PRO A 13 0.76 -4.10 19.58
CA PRO A 13 2.14 -4.23 19.12
C PRO A 13 2.55 -5.63 18.66
N ASP A 14 1.99 -6.68 19.27
CA ASP A 14 2.45 -8.08 19.10
C ASP A 14 1.40 -9.00 18.42
N GLY A 15 0.30 -8.45 17.92
CA GLY A 15 -0.76 -9.25 17.29
C GLY A 15 -0.52 -9.56 15.80
N ASP A 16 -1.34 -10.45 15.25
CA ASP A 16 -1.34 -10.82 13.83
C ASP A 16 -1.73 -9.65 12.91
N PHE A 17 -1.22 -9.56 11.68
CA PHE A 17 -1.53 -8.42 10.81
C PHE A 17 -3.05 -8.22 10.64
N GLU A 18 -3.51 -6.99 10.83
CA GLU A 18 -4.93 -6.62 10.64
C GLU A 18 -5.14 -5.86 9.34
N PHE A 19 -4.11 -5.19 8.84
CA PHE A 19 -4.19 -4.35 7.65
C PHE A 19 -2.83 -4.26 6.97
N GLU A 20 -2.86 -4.07 5.65
CA GLU A 20 -1.68 -4.04 4.80
C GLU A 20 -1.70 -2.83 3.86
N ILE A 21 -0.54 -2.20 3.69
CA ILE A 21 -0.33 -1.13 2.73
C ILE A 21 0.82 -1.53 1.82
N VAL A 22 0.60 -1.51 0.52
CA VAL A 22 1.59 -1.94 -0.48
C VAL A 22 1.90 -0.82 -1.46
N GLY A 23 3.16 -0.42 -1.56
CA GLY A 23 3.65 0.49 -2.59
C GLY A 23 4.37 -0.28 -3.71
N TRP A 24 3.86 -0.21 -4.94
CA TRP A 24 4.46 -0.81 -6.12
C TRP A 24 5.20 0.26 -6.92
N LEU A 25 6.53 0.17 -6.98
CA LEU A 25 7.40 1.12 -7.69
C LEU A 25 7.58 0.75 -9.16
N ALA A 26 7.44 -0.54 -9.48
CA ALA A 26 7.51 -1.03 -10.84
C ALA A 26 6.47 -2.13 -11.02
N ALA A 27 5.44 -1.84 -11.83
CA ALA A 27 4.48 -2.83 -12.29
C ALA A 27 4.86 -3.31 -13.71
N ILE A 28 5.84 -4.22 -13.82
CA ILE A 28 6.27 -4.74 -15.14
C ILE A 28 5.43 -5.96 -15.50
N GLY A 29 4.21 -5.71 -15.99
CA GLY A 29 3.21 -6.73 -16.29
C GLY A 29 1.92 -6.46 -15.52
N THR A 30 0.91 -7.33 -15.67
CA THR A 30 -0.31 -7.25 -14.88
C THR A 30 0.04 -7.42 -13.40
N ALA A 31 0.04 -6.32 -12.63
CA ALA A 31 0.03 -6.35 -11.16
C ALA A 31 -1.33 -6.91 -10.69
N TRP A 32 -1.61 -8.14 -11.09
CA TRP A 32 -2.92 -8.80 -11.15
C TRP A 32 -3.35 -9.35 -9.79
N HIS A 33 -2.44 -9.40 -8.81
CA HIS A 33 -2.67 -10.09 -7.54
C HIS A 33 -3.65 -9.39 -6.58
N LEU A 34 -4.27 -8.28 -6.99
CA LEU A 34 -5.37 -7.66 -6.23
C LEU A 34 -6.73 -7.90 -6.89
N ALA A 35 -6.79 -8.65 -7.99
CA ALA A 35 -7.97 -8.80 -8.84
C ALA A 35 -8.95 -9.90 -8.39
N SER A 36 -9.16 -10.07 -7.08
CA SER A 36 -10.49 -10.53 -6.63
C SER A 36 -11.46 -9.35 -6.58
N GLU A 37 -11.00 -8.15 -6.21
CA GLU A 37 -11.85 -6.95 -6.04
C GLU A 37 -11.18 -5.61 -6.42
N GLY A 38 -9.87 -5.61 -6.71
CA GLY A 38 -9.01 -4.45 -6.89
C GLY A 38 -9.45 -3.50 -8.01
N LYS A 39 -10.41 -2.64 -7.68
CA LYS A 39 -10.80 -1.49 -8.49
C LYS A 39 -9.91 -0.32 -8.10
N ASN A 40 -9.48 0.43 -9.10
CA ASN A 40 -8.94 1.75 -8.86
C ASN A 40 -10.02 2.57 -8.15
N ILE A 41 -9.71 2.98 -6.92
CA ILE A 41 -10.60 3.81 -6.10
C ILE A 41 -10.31 5.29 -6.34
N LYS A 42 -9.04 5.64 -6.61
CA LYS A 42 -8.59 7.01 -6.82
C LYS A 42 -7.17 7.04 -7.41
N ASN A 43 -6.89 8.06 -8.23
CA ASN A 43 -5.53 8.45 -8.58
C ASN A 43 -5.02 9.50 -7.58
N ILE A 44 -3.80 9.30 -7.05
CA ILE A 44 -3.23 10.13 -5.99
C ILE A 44 -1.74 10.35 -6.20
N THR A 45 -1.24 11.51 -5.81
CA THR A 45 0.18 11.82 -5.78
C THR A 45 0.72 11.67 -4.36
N VAL A 46 1.72 10.83 -4.16
CA VAL A 46 2.41 10.63 -2.87
C VAL A 46 3.91 10.82 -3.11
N SER A 47 4.57 11.63 -2.30
CA SER A 47 6.00 11.96 -2.45
C SER A 47 6.42 12.40 -3.87
N GLY A 48 5.52 13.11 -4.58
CA GLY A 48 5.75 13.59 -5.95
C GLY A 48 5.58 12.52 -7.04
N VAL A 49 5.05 11.34 -6.71
CA VAL A 49 4.81 10.24 -7.63
C VAL A 49 3.31 9.98 -7.77
N ASP A 50 2.85 9.81 -9.00
CA ASP A 50 1.46 9.48 -9.30
C ASP A 50 1.20 7.98 -9.21
N TYR A 51 0.26 7.62 -8.34
CA TYR A 51 -0.19 6.26 -8.07
C TYR A 51 -1.66 6.07 -8.42
N MET A 52 -1.99 4.88 -8.91
CA MET A 52 -3.33 4.33 -8.83
C MET A 52 -3.50 3.67 -7.47
N GLN A 53 -4.36 4.23 -6.63
CA GLN A 53 -4.74 3.63 -5.36
C GLN A 53 -5.84 2.60 -5.62
N ASN A 54 -5.64 1.36 -5.16
CA ASN A 54 -6.63 0.29 -5.22
C ASN A 54 -6.88 -0.24 -3.80
N HIS A 55 -8.07 -0.78 -3.59
CA HIS A 55 -8.45 -1.46 -2.37
C HIS A 55 -8.94 -2.86 -2.68
N GLY A 56 -8.61 -3.82 -1.81
CA GLY A 56 -9.07 -5.19 -1.89
C GLY A 56 -8.61 -6.00 -0.69
N THR A 57 -8.86 -7.31 -0.72
CA THR A 57 -8.43 -8.23 0.33
C THR A 57 -7.48 -9.27 -0.26
N MET A 58 -6.29 -9.44 0.34
CA MET A 58 -5.36 -10.50 0.00
C MET A 58 -5.28 -11.54 1.12
N MET A 59 -4.57 -11.21 2.21
CA MET A 59 -4.65 -11.94 3.48
C MET A 59 -5.45 -11.14 4.52
N VAL A 60 -5.28 -9.83 4.47
CA VAL A 60 -5.97 -8.81 5.28
C VAL A 60 -6.52 -7.76 4.32
N PRO A 61 -7.37 -6.82 4.79
CA PRO A 61 -7.70 -5.64 4.00
C PRO A 61 -6.43 -4.89 3.60
N THR A 62 -6.28 -4.64 2.30
CA THR A 62 -5.06 -4.11 1.70
C THR A 62 -5.36 -2.86 0.88
N PHE A 63 -4.54 -1.82 1.06
CA PHE A 63 -4.46 -0.69 0.13
C PHE A 63 -3.18 -0.76 -0.67
N SER A 64 -3.31 -0.71 -1.98
CA SER A 64 -2.17 -0.72 -2.88
C SER A 64 -2.03 0.62 -3.60
N TYR A 65 -0.80 1.09 -3.73
CA TYR A 65 -0.42 2.24 -4.51
C TYR A 65 0.45 1.75 -5.67
N VAL A 66 -0.10 1.77 -6.88
CA VAL A 66 0.59 1.30 -8.09
C VAL A 66 1.09 2.49 -8.89
N ALA A 67 2.42 2.64 -8.98
CA ALA A 67 2.99 3.76 -9.72
C ALA A 67 2.53 3.70 -11.18
N THR A 68 2.08 4.85 -11.70
CA THR A 68 1.61 4.97 -13.09
C THR A 68 2.75 4.88 -14.10
N GLN A 69 3.97 5.14 -13.65
CA GLN A 69 5.21 5.02 -14.42
C GLN A 69 6.21 4.16 -13.66
N LEU A 70 7.09 3.48 -14.40
CA LEU A 70 8.15 2.68 -13.81
C LEU A 70 9.13 3.56 -13.06
N MET A 71 9.44 3.19 -11.81
CA MET A 71 10.37 3.92 -10.96
C MET A 71 11.55 3.08 -10.52
N ASP A 72 12.73 3.65 -10.66
CA ASP A 72 13.98 3.05 -10.18
C ASP A 72 14.34 3.49 -8.76
N ASN A 73 13.74 4.57 -8.26
CA ASN A 73 13.89 5.06 -6.90
C ASN A 73 12.57 5.59 -6.36
N LEU A 74 12.40 5.48 -5.04
CA LEU A 74 11.38 6.21 -4.29
C LEU A 74 12.12 6.97 -3.20
N SER A 75 11.89 8.27 -3.11
CA SER A 75 12.37 9.12 -2.04
C SER A 75 11.15 9.80 -1.42
N GLY A 76 10.82 9.44 -0.18
CA GLY A 76 9.63 9.93 0.49
C GLY A 76 9.41 9.27 1.84
N GLY A 77 8.54 9.85 2.66
CA GLY A 77 8.17 9.27 3.95
C GLY A 77 7.16 8.15 3.77
N LEU A 78 7.41 6.98 4.36
CA LEU A 78 6.42 5.88 4.44
C LEU A 78 5.11 6.33 5.09
N SER A 79 5.17 7.30 6.00
CA SER A 79 4.01 7.94 6.62
C SER A 79 3.09 8.65 5.63
N GLU A 80 3.58 9.09 4.47
CA GLU A 80 2.76 9.74 3.45
C GLU A 80 1.78 8.76 2.82
N PHE A 81 2.17 7.49 2.65
CA PHE A 81 1.27 6.43 2.17
C PHE A 81 0.17 6.10 3.19
N ILE A 82 0.50 6.19 4.49
CA ILE A 82 -0.48 6.02 5.57
C ILE A 82 -1.44 7.21 5.60
N GLY A 83 -0.92 8.44 5.51
CA GLY A 83 -1.73 9.67 5.46
C GLY A 83 -2.60 9.80 4.20
N ALA A 84 -2.26 9.06 3.14
CA ALA A 84 -3.01 9.01 1.88
C ALA A 84 -4.14 7.96 1.87
N LEU A 85 -4.31 7.19 2.95
CA LEU A 85 -5.44 6.28 3.08
C LEU A 85 -6.77 7.05 3.10
N PRO A 86 -7.86 6.48 2.56
CA PRO A 86 -9.19 7.06 2.74
C PRO A 86 -9.50 7.26 4.22
N GLN A 87 -10.20 8.34 4.55
CA GLN A 87 -10.51 8.72 5.94
C GLN A 87 -11.24 7.61 6.70
N ASP A 88 -11.98 6.76 5.99
CA ASP A 88 -12.81 5.69 6.54
C ASP A 88 -12.09 4.33 6.54
N ALA A 89 -10.90 4.25 5.94
CA ALA A 89 -10.16 3.00 5.75
C ALA A 89 -9.36 2.57 7.00
N ALA A 90 -8.90 3.55 7.76
CA ALA A 90 -8.28 3.32 9.06
C ALA A 90 -9.39 3.44 10.12
N THR A 91 -10.08 2.35 10.39
CA THR A 91 -11.16 2.28 11.38
C THR A 91 -10.66 2.76 12.75
N ASP A 92 -11.00 4.00 13.12
CA ASP A 92 -11.03 4.67 14.45
C ASP A 92 -9.92 4.37 15.48
N SER A 93 -8.87 3.64 15.12
CA SER A 93 -7.89 3.08 16.04
C SER A 93 -6.49 3.57 15.68
N THR A 94 -5.75 3.96 16.72
CA THR A 94 -4.32 4.20 16.62
C THR A 94 -3.66 2.84 16.40
N GLN A 95 -3.38 2.48 15.16
CA GLN A 95 -2.69 1.23 14.85
C GLN A 95 -1.17 1.36 14.94
N TYR A 96 -0.51 0.30 15.37
CA TYR A 96 0.93 0.15 15.36
C TYR A 96 1.40 -0.33 13.99
N LEU A 97 2.45 0.28 13.47
CA LEU A 97 3.21 -0.27 12.35
C LEU A 97 4.12 -1.38 12.88
N THR A 98 3.72 -2.63 12.68
CA THR A 98 4.40 -3.80 13.28
C THR A 98 5.50 -4.35 12.38
N LYS A 99 5.39 -4.14 11.06
CA LYS A 99 6.37 -4.66 10.11
C LYS A 99 6.48 -3.79 8.85
N VAL A 100 7.71 -3.59 8.40
CA VAL A 100 8.03 -2.98 7.11
C VAL A 100 8.91 -3.96 6.33
N GLN A 101 8.53 -4.27 5.09
CA GLN A 101 9.31 -5.12 4.19
C GLN A 101 9.51 -4.45 2.84
N TYR A 102 10.67 -4.70 2.23
CA TYR A 102 10.98 -4.30 0.87
C TYR A 102 11.40 -5.53 0.07
N GLY A 103 10.87 -5.70 -1.13
CA GLY A 103 11.02 -6.93 -1.91
C GLY A 103 10.87 -6.75 -3.42
N THR A 104 10.79 -7.89 -4.09
CA THR A 104 10.76 -8.04 -5.56
C THR A 104 9.77 -9.11 -5.96
#